data_AF-A0A353Y9H9-F1
#
_entry.id   AF-A0A353Y9H9-F1
#
_cell.length_a   1.000
_cell.length_b   1.000
_cell.length_c   1.000
_cell.angle_alpha   90.00
_cell.angle_beta   90.00
_cell.angle_gamma   90.00
#
_symmetry.space_group_name_H-M   'P 1'
#
loop_
_entity.id
_entity.type
_entity.pdbx_description
1 polymer ?
#
loop_
_entity_poly.entity_id
_entity_poly.type
_entity_poly.pdbx_seq_one_letter_code
_entity_poly.pdbx_strand_id
1 'polypeptide(L)'
;TLPLTDLIQVASSSGLQWVNSDADKVAAVQAAIAAEPKPVHVPRERPAPVVIDEGPLILVETRKDLREMKLPFEQQETAQG
;
A
#
# COMPACT_ATOMS: atom_id res chain seq x y z
N THR A 1 4.40 -6.30 37.80
CA THR A 1 3.24 -7.17 37.53
C THR A 1 2.90 -7.88 38.82
N LEU A 2 1.62 -8.05 39.17
CA LEU A 2 1.23 -8.83 40.36
C LEU A 2 1.53 -10.33 40.13
N PRO A 3 2.06 -11.06 41.14
CA PRO A 3 2.15 -12.51 41.10
C PRO A 3 0.79 -13.17 40.82
N LEU A 4 0.80 -14.32 40.15
CA LEU A 4 -0.43 -15.05 39.79
C LEU A 4 -1.29 -15.39 41.01
N THR A 5 -0.66 -15.73 42.13
CA THR A 5 -1.36 -16.03 43.38
C THR A 5 -2.17 -14.84 43.90
N ASP A 6 -1.63 -13.62 43.78
CA ASP A 6 -2.32 -12.41 44.22
C ASP A 6 -3.51 -12.10 43.31
N LEU A 7 -3.39 -12.40 42.01
CA LEU A 7 -4.49 -12.27 41.04
C LEU A 7 -5.64 -13.25 41.32
N ILE A 8 -5.32 -14.49 41.71
CA ILE A 8 -6.32 -15.49 42.10
C ILE A 8 -7.07 -15.05 43.36
N GLN A 9 -6.36 -14.47 44.33
CA GLN A 9 -6.93 -13.90 45.55
C GLN A 9 -7.91 -12.76 45.25
N VAL A 10 -7.54 -11.82 44.37
CA VAL A 10 -8.42 -10.72 43.96
C VAL A 10 -9.69 -11.23 43.29
N ALA A 11 -9.56 -12.18 42.35
CA ALA A 11 -10.72 -12.79 41.68
C ALA A 11 -11.66 -13.46 42.70
N SER A 12 -11.10 -14.26 43.61
CA SER A 12 -11.87 -14.95 44.66
C SER A 12 -12.57 -13.97 45.60
N SER A 13 -11.89 -12.90 46.03
CA SER A 13 -12.46 -11.84 46.88
C SER A 13 -13.60 -11.07 46.21
N SER A 14 -13.61 -11.06 44.88
CA SER A 14 -14.65 -10.44 44.05
C SER A 14 -15.79 -11.42 43.71
N GLY A 15 -15.79 -12.63 44.26
CA GLY A 15 -16.77 -13.67 43.95
C GLY A 15 -16.62 -14.29 42.57
N LEU A 16 -15.45 -14.14 41.93
CA LEU A 16 -15.15 -14.68 40.61
C LEU A 16 -14.25 -15.93 40.73
N GLN A 17 -14.48 -16.91 39.86
CA GLN A 17 -13.63 -18.09 39.74
C GLN A 17 -12.68 -17.96 38.57
N TRP A 18 -11.38 -18.07 38.84
CA TRP A 18 -10.37 -18.14 37.79
C TRP A 18 -10.31 -19.56 37.22
N VAL A 19 -10.58 -19.71 35.93
CA VAL A 19 -10.52 -21.00 35.22
C VAL A 19 -9.42 -20.92 34.17
N ASN A 20 -8.37 -21.74 34.31
CA ASN A 20 -7.31 -21.83 33.31
C ASN A 20 -7.64 -22.88 32.25
N SER A 21 -7.09 -22.71 31.05
CA SER A 21 -7.10 -23.73 30.02
C SER A 21 -6.21 -24.92 30.42
N ASP A 22 -6.61 -26.11 29.99
CA ASP A 22 -5.81 -27.33 30.10
C ASP A 22 -4.44 -27.14 29.41
N ALA A 23 -3.36 -27.22 30.19
CA ALA A 23 -2.02 -26.91 29.74
C ALA A 23 -1.54 -27.84 28.62
N ASP A 24 -1.92 -29.13 28.66
CA ASP A 24 -1.52 -30.11 27.65
C ASP A 24 -2.19 -29.80 26.31
N LYS A 25 -3.46 -29.38 26.33
CA LYS A 25 -4.18 -28.96 25.13
C LYS A 25 -3.61 -27.68 24.53
N VAL A 26 -3.24 -26.70 25.37
CA VAL A 26 -2.58 -25.47 24.92
C VAL A 26 -1.23 -25.79 24.28
N ALA A 27 -0.42 -26.65 24.91
CA ALA A 27 0.87 -27.05 24.38
C ALA A 27 0.74 -27.78 23.03
N ALA A 28 -0.25 -28.66 22.89
CA ALA A 28 -0.53 -29.37 21.65
C ALA A 28 -0.90 -28.41 20.50
N VAL A 29 -1.76 -27.42 20.77
CA VAL A 29 -2.14 -26.40 19.76
C VAL A 29 -0.95 -25.53 19.39
N GLN A 30 -0.13 -25.10 20.37
CA GLN A 30 1.07 -24.32 20.09
C GLN A 30 2.08 -25.10 19.23
N ALA A 31 2.26 -26.39 19.51
CA ALA A 31 3.12 -27.26 18.71
C ALA A 31 2.60 -27.40 17.27
N ALA A 32 1.28 -27.53 17.09
CA ALA A 32 0.66 -27.59 15.77
C ALA A 32 0.89 -26.28 14.98
N ILE A 33 0.70 -25.12 15.62
CA ILE A 33 0.96 -23.80 15.01
C ILE A 33 2.44 -23.67 14.63
N ALA A 34 3.36 -24.07 15.51
CA ALA A 34 4.79 -23.99 15.26
C ALA A 34 5.27 -24.93 14.13
N ALA A 35 4.56 -26.04 13.92
CA ALA A 35 4.83 -27.00 12.85
C ALA A 35 4.31 -26.54 11.48
N GLU A 36 3.50 -25.47 11.41
CA GLU A 36 2.99 -24.97 10.14
C GLU A 36 4.15 -24.49 9.23
N PRO A 37 4.22 -24.97 7.97
CA PRO A 37 5.25 -24.55 7.05
C PRO A 37 5.04 -23.08 6.67
N LYS A 38 6.09 -22.28 6.85
CA LYS A 38 6.05 -20.86 6.47
C LYS A 38 5.76 -20.73 4.96
N PRO A 39 4.90 -19.78 4.56
CA PRO A 39 4.68 -19.49 3.15
C PRO A 39 6.00 -19.21 2.44
N VAL A 40 6.16 -19.74 1.23
CA VAL A 40 7.34 -19.48 0.40
C VAL A 40 7.35 -18.00 0.03
N HIS A 41 8.36 -17.28 0.52
CA HIS A 41 8.57 -15.90 0.12
C HIS A 41 9.20 -15.89 -1.28
N VAL A 42 8.50 -15.32 -2.26
CA VAL A 42 9.02 -15.09 -3.62
C VAL A 42 9.42 -13.62 -3.73
N PRO A 43 10.73 -13.28 -3.67
CA PRO A 43 11.16 -11.91 -3.85
C PRO A 43 10.76 -11.40 -5.23
N ARG A 44 10.11 -10.25 -5.28
CA ARG A 44 9.82 -9.58 -6.56
C ARG A 44 11.09 -8.91 -7.08
N GLU A 45 11.45 -9.18 -8.32
CA GLU A 45 12.51 -8.45 -9.02
C GLU A 45 12.11 -6.98 -9.15
N ARG A 46 13.02 -6.07 -8.77
CA ARG A 46 12.79 -4.63 -8.92
C ARG A 46 12.98 -4.25 -10.39
N PRO A 47 12.03 -3.53 -11.02
CA PRO A 47 12.25 -2.96 -12.35
C PRO A 47 13.48 -2.05 -12.37
N ALA A 48 14.16 -1.97 -13.51
CA ALA A 48 15.26 -1.04 -13.70
C ALA A 48 14.81 0.41 -13.41
N PRO A 49 15.66 1.23 -12.78
CA PRO A 49 15.35 2.63 -12.56
C PRO A 49 15.16 3.36 -13.90
N VAL A 50 14.20 4.28 -13.94
CA VAL A 50 14.02 5.16 -15.11
C VAL A 50 15.26 6.03 -15.26
N VAL A 51 15.89 5.98 -16.43
CA VAL A 51 16.98 6.88 -16.78
C VAL A 51 16.38 8.26 -17.04
N ILE A 52 16.75 9.24 -16.22
CA ILE A 52 16.35 10.64 -16.41
C ILE A 52 17.30 11.27 -17.43
N ASP A 53 16.74 11.99 -18.40
CA ASP A 53 17.52 12.82 -19.31
C ASP A 53 18.05 14.04 -18.55
N GLU A 54 19.38 14.16 -18.44
CA GLU A 54 20.06 15.29 -17.79
C GLU A 54 20.34 16.45 -18.76
N GLY A 55 19.84 16.37 -20.00
CA GLY A 55 19.91 17.45 -20.95
C GLY A 55 19.22 18.73 -20.44
N PRO A 56 19.73 19.93 -20.79
CA PRO A 56 19.09 21.17 -20.41
C PRO A 56 17.72 21.30 -21.07
N LEU A 57 16.72 21.73 -20.30
CA LEU A 57 15.39 22.03 -20.86
C LEU A 57 15.48 23.26 -21.77
N ILE A 58 15.10 23.10 -23.04
CA ILE A 58 15.10 24.17 -24.04
C ILE A 58 13.66 24.66 -24.25
N LEU A 59 13.40 25.91 -23.90
CA LEU A 59 12.14 26.58 -24.23
C LEU A 59 12.15 26.97 -25.72
N VAL A 60 11.22 26.42 -26.50
CA VAL A 60 11.02 26.79 -27.91
C VAL A 60 9.70 27.53 -28.04
N GLU A 61 9.75 28.84 -28.25
CA GLU A 61 8.56 29.66 -28.55
C GLU A 61 8.36 29.77 -30.07
N THR A 62 7.35 29.10 -30.61
CA THR A 62 6.93 29.34 -32.00
C THR A 62 5.89 30.46 -32.03
N ARG A 63 6.31 31.71 -32.21
CA ARG A 63 5.36 32.77 -32.60
C ARG A 63 5.02 32.62 -34.08
N LYS A 64 3.86 32.03 -34.36
CA LYS A 64 3.23 32.09 -35.68
C LYS A 64 2.26 33.26 -35.68
N ASP A 65 2.47 34.26 -36.54
CA ASP A 65 1.49 35.33 -36.72
C ASP A 65 0.26 34.76 -37.44
N LEU A 66 -0.82 34.56 -36.69
CA LEU A 66 -2.05 33.95 -37.21
C LEU A 66 -2.78 34.87 -38.18
N ARG A 67 -2.47 36.18 -38.20
CA ARG A 67 -3.10 37.14 -39.12
C ARG A 67 -2.67 36.93 -40.57
N GLU A 68 -1.50 36.32 -40.79
CA GLU A 68 -0.99 36.01 -42.13
C GLU A 68 -1.28 34.54 -42.53
N MET A 69 -1.87 33.75 -41.63
CA MET A 69 -2.18 32.35 -41.87
C MET A 69 -3.62 32.22 -42.40
N LYS A 70 -3.77 32.04 -43.71
CA LYS A 70 -5.08 31.80 -44.34
C LYS A 70 -5.65 30.46 -43.86
N LEU A 71 -6.79 30.49 -43.17
CA LEU A 71 -7.40 29.30 -42.56
C LEU A 71 -8.44 28.67 -43.51
N PRO A 72 -8.58 27.34 -43.55
CA PRO A 72 -9.39 26.64 -44.55
C PRO A 72 -10.91 26.95 -44.47
N PHE A 73 -11.39 27.57 -43.39
CA PHE A 73 -12.78 28.01 -43.25
C PHE A 73 -13.03 29.43 -43.81
N GLU A 74 -12.01 30.27 -43.97
CA GLU A 74 -12.15 31.60 -44.58
C GLU A 74 -12.46 31.50 -46.09
N GLN A 75 -12.10 30.39 -46.73
CA GLN A 75 -12.49 30.07 -48.11
C GLN A 75 -13.95 29.67 -48.25
N GLN A 76 -14.60 29.21 -47.16
CA GLN A 76 -16.00 28.77 -47.22
C GLN A 76 -16.97 29.96 -47.20
N GLU A 77 -16.57 31.09 -46.59
CA GLU A 77 -17.39 32.31 -46.50
C GLU A 77 -17.44 33.09 -47.82
N THR A 78 -16.42 32.97 -48.68
CA THR A 78 -16.41 33.59 -50.02
C THR A 78 -17.13 32.77 -51.09
N ALA A 79 -17.52 31.53 -50.79
CA ALA A 79 -18.25 30.65 -51.71
C ALA A 79 -19.78 30.72 -51.53
N GLN A 80 -20.28 31.54 -50.60
CA GLN A 80 -21.70 31.77 -50.33
C GLN A 80 -21.97 33.28 -50.38
N GLY A 81 -21.83 33.87 -51.57
CA GLY A 81 -22.16 35.27 -51.88
C GLY A 81 -22.49 35.40 -53.35
#